data_AF-A0A0Q2YVR2-F1
#
_entry.id   AF-A0A0Q2YVR2-F1
#
_cell.length_a   1.000
_cell.length_b   1.000
_cell.length_c   1.000
_cell.angle_alpha   90.00
_cell.angle_beta   90.00
_cell.angle_gamma   90.00
#
_symmetry.space_group_name_H-M   'P 1'
#
loop_
_entity.id
_entity.type
_entity.pdbx_description
1 polymer ?
#
loop_
_entity_poly.entity_id
_entity_poly.type
_entity_poly.pdbx_seq_one_letter_code
_entity_poly.pdbx_strand_id
1 'polypeptide(L)'
;MINGELSTGIGFGTVVEHDFSTALGTGATTTSDNQVVLGVGNDNITAQGVFDAQSGMVITDVVTYTDATGQLQSTRDLNVDNLTVEEGLN
;
A
#
# COMPACT_ATOMS: atom_id res chain seq x y z
N MET A 1 -3.01 19.76 -12.94
CA MET A 1 -3.32 21.04 -12.27
C MET A 1 -3.24 20.80 -10.77
N ILE A 2 -2.68 21.74 -10.00
CA ILE A 2 -2.51 21.62 -8.55
C ILE A 2 -3.29 22.78 -7.93
N ASN A 3 -4.41 22.47 -7.29
CA ASN A 3 -5.37 23.43 -6.73
C ASN A 3 -5.60 23.25 -5.22
N GLY A 4 -5.32 22.07 -4.66
CA GLY A 4 -5.48 21.83 -3.23
C GLY A 4 -4.55 22.69 -2.38
N GLU A 5 -5.06 23.23 -1.28
CA GLU A 5 -4.25 23.98 -0.31
C GLU A 5 -3.16 23.07 0.26
N LEU A 6 -1.94 23.60 0.37
CA LEU A 6 -0.78 22.89 0.94
C LEU A 6 -0.50 21.53 0.26
N SER A 7 -0.83 21.42 -1.02
CA SER A 7 -0.67 20.19 -1.79
C SER A 7 0.59 20.21 -2.66
N THR A 8 1.04 19.01 -3.06
CA THR A 8 2.20 18.84 -3.94
C THR A 8 1.84 17.93 -5.11
N GLY A 9 2.20 18.31 -6.33
CA GLY A 9 1.98 17.52 -7.53
C GLY A 9 3.23 17.48 -8.41
N ILE A 10 3.70 16.30 -8.78
CA ILE A 10 4.87 16.12 -9.65
C ILE A 10 4.54 15.12 -10.75
N GLY A 11 4.60 15.58 -12.00
CA GLY A 11 4.38 14.75 -13.20
C GLY A 11 3.52 15.44 -14.24
N PHE A 12 3.65 15.02 -15.51
CA PHE A 12 2.81 15.56 -16.58
C PHE A 12 1.35 15.13 -16.38
N GLY A 13 0.41 16.07 -16.46
CA GLY A 13 -1.01 15.77 -16.33
C GLY A 13 -1.46 15.32 -14.93
N THR A 14 -0.60 15.43 -13.90
CA THR A 14 -1.00 15.20 -12.50
C THR A 14 -2.15 16.14 -12.11
N VAL A 15 -3.13 15.65 -11.36
CA VAL A 15 -4.30 16.40 -10.88
C VAL A 15 -4.37 16.31 -9.35
N VAL A 16 -4.25 17.46 -8.68
CA VAL A 16 -4.28 17.56 -7.22
C VAL A 16 -5.31 18.61 -6.82
N GLU A 17 -6.56 18.19 -6.65
CA GLU A 17 -7.70 19.08 -6.36
C GLU A 17 -8.09 19.12 -4.88
N HIS A 18 -7.39 18.35 -4.06
CA HIS A 18 -7.73 18.10 -2.66
C HIS A 18 -6.65 18.63 -1.71
N ASP A 19 -7.08 19.14 -0.57
CA ASP A 19 -6.20 19.82 0.38
C ASP A 19 -5.28 18.82 1.09
N PHE A 20 -4.08 19.29 1.44
CA PHE A 20 -3.06 18.51 2.15
C PHE A 20 -2.65 17.20 1.44
N SER A 21 -2.79 17.14 0.11
CA SER A 21 -2.54 15.93 -0.66
C SER A 21 -1.24 15.98 -1.47
N THR A 22 -0.69 14.82 -1.79
CA THR A 22 0.50 14.67 -2.63
C THR A 22 0.22 13.69 -3.77
N ALA A 23 0.50 14.09 -5.01
CA ALA A 23 0.46 13.20 -6.17
C ALA A 23 1.82 13.18 -6.89
N LEU A 24 2.34 11.98 -7.14
CA LEU A 24 3.60 11.76 -7.86
C LEU A 24 3.38 10.77 -9.00
N GLY A 25 3.50 11.24 -10.25
CA GLY A 25 3.39 10.40 -11.45
C GLY A 25 2.71 11.12 -12.62
N THR A 26 2.90 10.59 -13.83
CA THR A 26 2.16 11.06 -15.01
C THR A 26 0.69 10.65 -14.87
N GLY A 27 -0.21 11.63 -14.85
CA GLY A 27 -1.66 11.40 -14.68
C GLY A 27 -2.11 11.01 -13.27
N ALA A 28 -1.21 10.99 -12.27
CA ALA A 28 -1.58 10.72 -10.88
C ALA A 28 -2.63 11.74 -10.40
N THR A 29 -3.71 11.24 -9.80
CA THR A 29 -4.89 12.05 -9.44
C THR A 29 -5.31 11.78 -8.00
N THR A 30 -5.33 12.81 -7.15
CA THR A 30 -5.93 12.69 -5.82
C THR A 30 -7.46 12.75 -5.91
N THR A 31 -8.13 12.00 -5.04
CA THR A 31 -9.60 11.84 -4.99
C THR A 31 -10.19 12.20 -3.62
N SER A 32 -9.33 12.57 -2.66
CA SER A 32 -9.72 12.98 -1.31
C SER A 32 -8.63 13.85 -0.68
N ASP A 33 -9.01 14.60 0.37
CA ASP A 33 -8.07 15.38 1.20
C ASP A 33 -7.16 14.43 1.99
N ASN A 34 -5.98 14.93 2.37
CA ASN A 34 -4.97 14.18 3.14
C ASN A 34 -4.49 12.88 2.46
N GLN A 35 -4.46 12.83 1.12
CA GLN A 35 -4.12 11.63 0.36
C GLN A 35 -2.72 11.70 -0.24
N VAL A 36 -2.03 10.55 -0.27
CA VAL A 36 -0.81 10.36 -1.08
C VAL A 36 -1.10 9.39 -2.22
N VAL A 37 -0.92 9.84 -3.46
CA VAL A 37 -1.07 9.05 -4.68
C VAL A 37 0.29 8.92 -5.35
N LEU A 38 0.70 7.67 -5.61
CA LEU A 38 1.92 7.34 -6.34
C LEU A 38 1.49 6.60 -7.61
N GLY A 39 1.81 7.14 -8.78
CA GLY A 39 1.50 6.55 -10.09
C GLY A 39 0.01 6.48 -10.44
N VAL A 40 -0.29 5.63 -11.42
CA VAL A 40 -1.64 5.24 -11.88
C VAL A 40 -1.79 3.72 -11.82
N GLY A 41 -3.01 3.20 -12.04
CA GLY A 41 -3.41 1.83 -11.64
C GLY A 41 -2.59 0.64 -12.18
N ASN A 42 -1.73 0.83 -13.19
CA ASN A 42 -0.85 -0.20 -13.73
C ASN A 42 0.65 0.11 -13.56
N ASP A 43 1.00 1.13 -12.77
CA ASP A 43 2.39 1.47 -12.49
C ASP A 43 2.99 0.50 -11.46
N ASN A 44 4.24 0.11 -11.69
CA ASN A 44 5.03 -0.61 -10.70
C ASN A 44 5.68 0.41 -9.75
N ILE A 45 5.23 0.43 -8.49
CA ILE A 45 5.73 1.35 -7.46
C ILE A 45 6.55 0.55 -6.45
N THR A 46 7.82 0.92 -6.28
CA THR A 46 8.69 0.34 -5.27
C THR A 46 8.91 1.35 -4.15
N ALA A 47 8.43 1.05 -2.96
CA ALA A 47 8.71 1.82 -1.75
C ALA A 47 9.46 0.93 -0.75
N GLN A 48 10.66 1.35 -0.34
CA GLN A 48 11.49 0.61 0.62
C GLN A 48 11.42 1.28 1.98
N GLY A 49 11.21 0.50 3.04
CA GLY A 49 11.14 0.99 4.40
C GLY A 49 10.48 0.00 5.35
N VAL A 50 10.44 0.37 6.64
CA VAL A 50 9.61 -0.30 7.63
C VAL A 50 8.21 0.31 7.56
N PHE A 51 7.21 -0.49 7.19
CA PHE A 51 5.82 -0.10 7.23
C PHE A 51 5.21 -0.66 8.52
N ASP A 52 4.98 0.21 9.51
CA ASP A 52 4.33 -0.16 10.76
C ASP A 52 2.80 -0.11 10.59
N ALA A 53 2.15 -1.25 10.75
CA ALA A 53 0.71 -1.39 10.62
C ALA A 53 0.01 -0.89 11.88
N GLN A 54 -0.23 0.41 11.96
CA GLN A 54 -1.11 0.96 12.97
C GLN A 54 -2.59 0.68 12.65
N SER A 55 -3.45 0.74 13.67
CA SER A 55 -4.89 0.49 13.53
C SER A 55 -5.48 1.32 12.38
N GLY A 56 -6.12 0.66 11.42
CA GLY A 56 -6.76 1.29 10.27
C GLY A 56 -6.03 1.15 8.93
N MET A 57 -4.80 0.60 8.90
CA MET A 57 -4.13 0.28 7.63
C MET A 57 -4.78 -0.94 6.97
N VAL A 58 -5.47 -0.73 5.85
CA VAL A 58 -6.07 -1.80 5.04
C VAL A 58 -5.14 -2.09 3.85
N ILE A 59 -4.45 -3.23 3.87
CA ILE A 59 -3.71 -3.72 2.70
C ILE A 59 -4.66 -4.62 1.89
N THR A 60 -5.19 -4.09 0.78
CA THR A 60 -6.22 -4.77 -0.02
C THR A 60 -5.66 -5.76 -1.03
N ASP A 61 -4.43 -5.56 -1.51
CA ASP A 61 -3.75 -6.45 -2.45
C ASP A 61 -2.28 -6.60 -2.02
N VAL A 62 -1.94 -7.77 -1.48
CA VAL A 62 -0.57 -8.10 -1.06
C VAL A 62 0.04 -8.96 -2.17
N VAL A 63 0.92 -8.37 -2.99
CA VAL A 63 1.76 -9.17 -3.92
C VAL A 63 2.81 -9.90 -3.09
N THR A 64 2.58 -11.19 -2.86
CA THR A 64 3.57 -12.09 -2.25
C THR A 64 4.68 -12.39 -3.25
N TYR A 65 5.93 -12.29 -2.82
CA TYR A 65 7.07 -12.75 -3.60
C TYR A 65 7.62 -14.06 -3.01
N THR A 66 8.18 -14.89 -3.88
CA THR A 66 8.87 -16.11 -3.50
C THR A 66 10.34 -15.79 -3.27
N ASP A 67 10.90 -16.16 -2.12
CA ASP A 67 12.33 -15.99 -1.86
C ASP A 67 13.19 -17.00 -2.66
N ALA A 68 14.51 -16.86 -2.56
CA ALA A 68 15.47 -17.72 -3.25
C ALA A 68 15.41 -19.20 -2.84
N THR A 69 14.71 -19.53 -1.74
CA THR A 69 14.48 -20.90 -1.28
C THR A 69 13.13 -21.46 -1.76
N GLY A 70 12.35 -20.69 -2.51
CA GLY A 70 11.04 -21.11 -2.98
C GLY A 70 9.92 -20.87 -1.98
N GLN A 71 10.18 -20.17 -0.87
CA GLN A 71 9.17 -19.90 0.15
C GLN A 71 8.41 -18.62 -0.17
N LEU A 72 7.09 -18.72 -0.13
CA LEU A 72 6.17 -17.62 -0.40
C LEU A 72 6.10 -16.75 0.86
N GLN A 73 6.63 -15.52 0.80
CA GLN A 73 6.67 -14.63 1.96
C GLN A 73 5.43 -13.73 1.95
N SER A 74 4.66 -13.77 3.05
CA SER A 74 3.57 -12.86 3.35
C SER A 74 3.59 -12.60 4.85
N THR A 75 3.97 -11.40 5.30
CA THR A 75 3.93 -11.08 6.72
C THR A 75 2.49 -10.75 7.12
N ARG A 76 1.72 -11.80 7.43
CA ARG A 76 0.51 -11.69 8.24
C ARG A 76 0.81 -12.45 9.52
N ASP A 77 1.04 -11.73 10.62
CA ASP A 77 1.26 -12.34 11.94
C ASP A 77 -0.08 -12.94 12.39
N LEU A 78 -0.38 -14.15 11.93
CA LEU A 78 -1.53 -14.92 12.35
C LEU A 78 -1.18 -15.48 13.72
N ASN A 79 -1.77 -14.89 14.76
CA ASN A 79 -1.70 -15.33 16.14
C ASN A 79 -1.63 -16.87 16.24
N VAL A 80 -0.53 -17.38 16.81
CA VAL A 80 -0.20 -18.80 16.98
C VAL A 80 -1.12 -19.54 17.97
N ASP A 81 -2.10 -18.86 18.56
CA ASP A 81 -2.98 -19.43 19.59
C ASP A 81 -4.09 -20.37 19.08
N ASN A 82 -4.29 -20.53 17.76
CA ASN A 82 -5.39 -21.34 17.23
C ASN A 82 -4.95 -22.52 16.35
N LEU A 83 -3.80 -23.11 16.66
CA LEU A 83 -3.40 -24.43 16.19
C LEU A 83 -4.15 -25.51 16.98
N THR A 84 -5.35 -25.91 16.54
CA THR A 84 -5.91 -27.18 16.99
C THR A 84 -5.25 -28.31 16.22
N VAL A 85 -4.24 -28.93 16.82
CA VAL A 85 -3.77 -30.25 16.39
C VAL A 85 -4.83 -31.24 16.86
N GLU A 86 -5.63 -31.80 15.95
CA GLU A 86 -6.33 -33.06 16.25
C GLU A 86 -5.26 -34.14 16.35
N GLU A 87 -4.70 -34.31 17.55
CA GLU A 87 -3.94 -35.50 17.92
C GLU A 87 -4.86 -36.70 17.72
N GLY A 88 -4.44 -37.60 16.83
CA GLY A 88 -5.13 -38.85 16.56
C GLY A 88 -5.42 -39.60 17.86
N LEU A 89 -6.70 -39.87 18.10
CA LEU A 89 -7.12 -40.87 19.07
C LEU A 89 -7.06 -42.24 18.38
N ASN A 90 -6.29 -43.13 19.02
CA ASN A 90 -6.12 -44.56 18.70
C ASN A 90 -7.40 -45.28 18.26
#